data_AF-A0A6L8FHF9-F1
#
_entry.id   AF-A0A6L8FHF9-F1
#
_cell.length_a   1.000
_cell.length_b   1.000
_cell.length_c   1.000
_cell.angle_alpha   90.00
_cell.angle_beta   90.00
_cell.angle_gamma   90.00
#
_symmetry.space_group_name_H-M   'P 1'
#
loop_
_entity.id
_entity.type
_entity.pdbx_description
1 polymer ?
#
loop_
_entity_poly.entity_id
_entity_poly.type
_entity_poly.pdbx_seq_one_letter_code
_entity_poly.pdbx_strand_id
1 'polypeptide(L)'
;MTEYITTDERLDVLASLEACADNLARTRESDRAWKWVVLSMHSALQGAMVCHLSGSAQIGALKGNCAKSWLKWLNERKYVEDEVPPKSFVASAPELLNRLTGSSHRFEDDCGQVIEITEAQNRSFKSLHDLRNEFTHFHPKGWSVEIALIRESTSGVLEILDTIAKDPWPFRHMAESERSALDSRIREIGELLSCSQNHPGG
;
A
#
# COMPACT_ATOMS: atom_id res chain seq x y z
N MET A 1 -22.16 -14.86 -22.24
CA MET A 1 -22.03 -13.66 -21.39
C MET A 1 -20.55 -13.40 -21.25
N THR A 2 -20.11 -12.16 -21.41
CA THR A 2 -18.71 -11.80 -21.19
C THR A 2 -18.54 -11.49 -19.70
N GLU A 3 -17.68 -12.22 -19.02
CA GLU A 3 -17.36 -11.98 -17.61
C GLU A 3 -16.24 -10.94 -17.52
N TYR A 4 -16.41 -9.95 -16.65
CA TYR A 4 -15.43 -8.89 -16.40
C TYR A 4 -15.09 -8.85 -14.92
N ILE A 5 -13.82 -8.58 -14.60
CA ILE A 5 -13.41 -8.20 -13.26
C ILE A 5 -13.48 -6.69 -13.13
N THR A 6 -13.97 -6.19 -12.00
CA THR A 6 -13.97 -4.75 -11.67
C THR A 6 -13.02 -4.52 -10.51
N THR A 7 -12.17 -3.50 -10.62
CA THR A 7 -11.21 -3.13 -9.58
C THR A 7 -10.97 -1.62 -9.64
N ASP A 8 -10.63 -1.06 -8.49
CA ASP A 8 -10.12 0.30 -8.33
C ASP A 8 -8.99 0.29 -7.29
N GLU A 9 -8.47 1.47 -6.92
CA GLU A 9 -7.40 1.59 -5.94
C GLU A 9 -7.78 1.09 -4.54
N ARG A 10 -9.06 1.06 -4.17
CA ARG A 10 -9.54 0.63 -2.84
C ARG A 10 -9.72 -0.88 -2.81
N LEU A 11 -10.32 -1.44 -3.86
CA LEU A 11 -10.46 -2.88 -4.06
C LEU A 11 -9.08 -3.55 -4.19
N ASP A 12 -8.10 -2.87 -4.80
CA ASP A 12 -6.72 -3.37 -4.86
C ASP A 12 -6.06 -3.46 -3.47
N VAL A 13 -6.34 -2.52 -2.56
CA VAL A 13 -5.88 -2.60 -1.16
C VAL A 13 -6.49 -3.80 -0.46
N LEU A 14 -7.81 -3.99 -0.58
CA LEU A 14 -8.50 -5.13 0.03
C LEU A 14 -7.96 -6.46 -0.53
N ALA A 15 -7.88 -6.60 -1.85
CA ALA A 15 -7.34 -7.79 -2.50
C ALA A 15 -5.87 -8.06 -2.11
N SER A 16 -5.08 -7.00 -1.92
CA SER A 16 -3.69 -7.12 -1.44
C SER A 16 -3.62 -7.59 0.01
N LEU A 17 -4.53 -7.15 0.88
CA LEU A 17 -4.63 -7.65 2.27
C LEU A 17 -5.09 -9.11 2.31
N GLU A 18 -6.07 -9.49 1.49
CA GLU A 18 -6.51 -10.88 1.33
C GLU A 18 -5.34 -11.78 0.90
N ALA A 19 -4.62 -11.39 -0.13
CA ALA A 19 -3.42 -12.09 -0.58
C ALA A 19 -2.34 -12.16 0.52
N CYS A 20 -2.17 -11.13 1.35
CA CYS A 20 -1.22 -11.16 2.45
C CYS A 20 -1.64 -12.18 3.51
N ALA A 21 -2.90 -12.19 3.93
CA ALA A 21 -3.41 -13.13 4.91
C ALA A 21 -3.28 -14.59 4.42
N ASP A 22 -3.68 -14.86 3.18
CA ASP A 22 -3.60 -16.18 2.58
C ASP A 22 -2.15 -16.69 2.49
N ASN A 23 -1.23 -15.83 2.06
CA ASN A 23 0.18 -16.20 1.98
C ASN A 23 0.81 -16.36 3.36
N LEU A 24 0.39 -15.56 4.35
CA LEU A 24 0.88 -15.68 5.71
C LEU A 24 0.44 -17.01 6.33
N ALA A 25 -0.80 -17.45 6.11
CA ALA A 25 -1.26 -18.78 6.52
C ALA A 25 -0.43 -19.91 5.86
N ARG A 26 -0.11 -19.76 4.57
CA ARG A 26 0.68 -20.72 3.78
C ARG A 26 2.16 -20.80 4.17
N THR A 27 2.68 -19.85 4.97
CA THR A 27 4.08 -19.91 5.45
C THR A 27 4.39 -21.16 6.28
N ARG A 28 3.36 -21.79 6.87
CA ARG A 28 3.48 -23.06 7.60
C ARG A 28 3.82 -24.25 6.70
N GLU A 29 3.46 -24.15 5.42
CA GLU A 29 3.64 -25.22 4.44
C GLU A 29 4.78 -24.92 3.47
N SER A 30 5.09 -23.64 3.24
CA SER A 30 6.11 -23.24 2.29
C SER A 30 6.79 -21.91 2.66
N ASP A 31 8.10 -21.94 2.87
CA ASP A 31 8.91 -20.74 3.07
C ASP A 31 8.83 -19.77 1.88
N ARG A 32 8.54 -20.29 0.68
CA ARG A 32 8.37 -19.45 -0.52
C ARG A 32 7.16 -18.52 -0.41
N ALA A 33 6.22 -18.79 0.49
CA ALA A 33 5.09 -17.90 0.75
C ALA A 33 5.52 -16.56 1.35
N TRP A 34 6.65 -16.50 2.08
CA TRP A 34 7.19 -15.25 2.63
C TRP A 34 7.47 -14.19 1.58
N LYS A 35 7.91 -14.59 0.37
CA LYS A 35 8.04 -13.68 -0.76
C LYS A 35 6.71 -12.97 -1.03
N TRP A 36 5.63 -13.72 -1.09
CA TRP A 36 4.31 -13.20 -1.41
C TRP A 36 3.71 -12.39 -0.27
N VAL A 37 4.02 -12.69 0.99
CA VAL A 37 3.69 -11.82 2.14
C VAL A 37 4.32 -10.44 1.96
N VAL A 38 5.61 -10.37 1.61
CA VAL A 38 6.30 -9.08 1.38
C VAL A 38 5.68 -8.30 0.22
N LEU A 39 5.44 -8.96 -0.92
CA LEU A 39 4.88 -8.30 -2.11
C LEU A 39 3.45 -7.79 -1.86
N SER A 40 2.60 -8.61 -1.26
CA SER A 40 1.19 -8.26 -1.00
C SER A 40 1.05 -7.19 0.08
N MET A 41 1.81 -7.26 1.18
CA MET A 41 1.79 -6.21 2.21
C MET A 41 2.33 -4.88 1.69
N HIS A 42 3.40 -4.90 0.88
CA HIS A 42 3.90 -3.68 0.25
C HIS A 42 2.87 -3.08 -0.72
N SER A 43 2.20 -3.92 -1.51
CA SER A 43 1.12 -3.51 -2.42
C SER A 43 -0.03 -2.86 -1.65
N ALA A 44 -0.50 -3.50 -0.58
CA ALA A 44 -1.57 -3.00 0.28
C ALA A 44 -1.24 -1.62 0.86
N LEU A 45 -0.04 -1.45 1.44
CA LEU A 45 0.37 -0.15 1.98
C LEU A 45 0.49 0.91 0.88
N GLN A 46 1.09 0.57 -0.27
CA GLN A 46 1.23 1.53 -1.37
C GLN A 46 -0.13 1.98 -1.91
N GLY A 47 -1.08 1.06 -2.09
CA GLY A 47 -2.45 1.37 -2.46
C GLY A 47 -3.17 2.21 -1.41
N ALA A 48 -2.97 1.92 -0.12
CA ALA A 48 -3.54 2.70 0.97
C ALA A 48 -3.02 4.15 0.96
N MET A 49 -1.71 4.35 0.74
CA MET A 49 -1.13 5.68 0.57
C MET A 49 -1.67 6.41 -0.67
N VAL A 50 -1.92 5.68 -1.77
CA VAL A 50 -2.56 6.25 -2.98
C VAL A 50 -3.97 6.75 -2.64
N CYS A 51 -4.78 5.93 -1.97
CA CYS A 51 -6.13 6.30 -1.54
C CYS A 51 -6.13 7.50 -0.59
N HIS A 52 -5.17 7.54 0.33
CA HIS A 52 -5.07 8.57 1.37
C HIS A 52 -4.65 9.93 0.83
N LEU A 53 -3.70 9.93 -0.12
CA LEU A 53 -3.12 11.15 -0.68
C LEU A 53 -3.91 11.70 -1.86
N SER A 54 -4.79 10.91 -2.48
CA SER A 54 -5.59 11.35 -3.63
C SER A 54 -6.84 12.10 -3.16
N GLY A 55 -6.88 13.39 -3.48
CA GLY A 55 -8.00 14.29 -3.22
C GLY A 55 -9.07 14.17 -4.31
N SER A 56 -9.91 15.20 -4.46
CA SER A 56 -10.98 15.18 -5.45
C SER A 56 -10.48 15.16 -6.90
N ALA A 57 -9.30 15.70 -7.19
CA ALA A 57 -8.70 15.70 -8.51
C ALA A 57 -7.95 14.40 -8.85
N GLN A 58 -7.75 13.49 -7.88
CA GLN A 58 -7.11 12.19 -8.06
C GLN A 58 -5.65 12.27 -8.57
N ILE A 59 -4.91 13.27 -8.11
CA ILE A 59 -3.52 13.54 -8.54
C ILE A 59 -2.50 13.45 -7.42
N GLY A 60 -2.93 13.43 -6.15
CA GLY A 60 -2.05 13.58 -5.00
C GLY A 60 -1.00 12.49 -4.84
N ALA A 61 -1.30 11.28 -5.32
CA ALA A 61 -0.37 10.16 -5.36
C ALA A 61 0.53 10.13 -6.61
N LEU A 62 0.34 11.02 -7.59
CA LEU A 62 1.14 11.02 -8.82
C LEU A 62 2.55 11.56 -8.59
N LYS A 63 3.48 11.22 -9.50
CA LYS A 63 4.78 11.89 -9.61
C LYS A 63 4.56 13.39 -9.77
N GLY A 64 5.44 14.20 -9.19
CA GLY A 64 5.21 15.64 -9.11
C GLY A 64 5.12 16.34 -10.47
N ASN A 65 5.81 15.85 -11.49
CA ASN A 65 5.64 16.34 -12.86
C ASN A 65 4.28 15.94 -13.46
N CYS A 66 3.80 14.72 -13.22
CA CYS A 66 2.48 14.27 -13.64
C CYS A 66 1.38 15.07 -12.95
N ALA A 67 1.44 15.25 -11.63
CA ALA A 67 0.46 16.04 -10.88
C ALA A 67 0.37 17.48 -11.41
N LYS A 68 1.52 18.13 -11.66
CA LYS A 68 1.57 19.48 -12.26
C LYS A 68 0.98 19.52 -13.67
N SER A 69 1.27 18.53 -14.52
CA SER A 69 0.68 18.42 -15.85
C SER A 69 -0.82 18.23 -15.81
N TRP A 70 -1.33 17.42 -14.88
CA TRP A 70 -2.76 17.22 -14.66
C TRP A 70 -3.45 18.49 -14.14
N LEU A 71 -2.87 19.19 -13.16
CA LEU A 71 -3.39 20.47 -12.69
C LEU A 71 -3.48 21.50 -13.81
N LYS A 72 -2.42 21.61 -14.61
CA LYS A 72 -2.41 22.50 -15.77
C LYS A 72 -3.53 22.14 -16.75
N TRP A 73 -3.62 20.86 -17.11
CA TRP A 73 -4.63 20.37 -18.03
C TRP A 73 -6.05 20.61 -17.50
N LEU A 74 -6.34 20.26 -16.24
CA LEU A 74 -7.66 20.47 -15.61
C LEU A 74 -8.07 21.95 -15.58
N ASN A 75 -7.13 22.87 -15.32
CA ASN A 75 -7.38 24.30 -15.28
C ASN A 75 -7.53 24.94 -16.67
N GLU A 76 -6.80 24.43 -17.67
CA GLU A 76 -6.76 24.98 -19.02
C GLU A 76 -7.77 24.31 -19.97
N ARG A 77 -8.41 23.20 -19.54
CA ARG A 77 -9.36 22.42 -20.32
C ARG A 77 -10.54 23.26 -20.78
N LYS A 78 -10.39 23.86 -21.97
CA LYS A 78 -11.50 24.24 -22.81
C LYS A 78 -12.05 22.93 -23.37
N TYR A 79 -13.36 22.75 -23.45
CA TYR A 79 -13.97 21.56 -24.04
C TYR A 79 -13.59 21.46 -25.53
N VAL A 80 -12.38 20.97 -25.81
CA VAL A 80 -11.83 20.71 -27.14
C VAL A 80 -11.88 19.20 -27.32
N GLU A 81 -12.52 18.78 -28.41
CA GLU A 81 -12.94 17.39 -28.64
C GLU A 81 -11.76 16.39 -28.79
N ASP A 82 -10.52 16.88 -28.92
CA ASP A 82 -9.33 16.06 -29.23
C ASP A 82 -8.15 16.24 -28.26
N GLU A 83 -8.35 16.88 -27.09
CA GLU A 83 -7.25 17.07 -26.14
C GLU A 83 -6.93 15.78 -25.38
N VAL A 84 -5.73 15.23 -25.62
CA VAL A 84 -5.27 13.99 -24.97
C VAL A 84 -4.88 14.27 -23.52
N PRO A 85 -5.42 13.52 -22.54
CA PRO A 85 -5.07 13.71 -21.14
C PRO A 85 -3.58 13.40 -20.85
N PRO A 86 -2.98 14.06 -19.85
CA PRO A 86 -1.60 13.78 -19.46
C PRO A 86 -1.38 12.34 -18.99
N LYS A 87 -0.14 11.86 -19.06
CA LYS A 87 0.23 10.55 -18.52
C LYS A 87 0.22 10.56 -16.99
N SER A 88 -0.35 9.51 -16.40
CA SER A 88 -0.36 9.28 -14.96
C SER A 88 0.69 8.25 -14.55
N PHE A 89 1.62 8.66 -13.70
CA PHE A 89 2.55 7.75 -13.04
C PHE A 89 2.47 8.00 -11.54
N VAL A 90 2.27 6.96 -10.76
CA VAL A 90 2.28 7.03 -9.29
C VAL A 90 3.70 7.34 -8.81
N ALA A 91 3.81 8.13 -7.74
CA ALA A 91 5.07 8.38 -7.05
C ALA A 91 5.65 7.09 -6.46
N SER A 92 6.96 7.08 -6.15
CA SER A 92 7.56 5.91 -5.49
C SER A 92 7.00 5.75 -4.08
N ALA A 93 7.00 4.53 -3.53
CA ALA A 93 6.51 4.32 -2.16
C ALA A 93 7.23 5.19 -1.11
N PRO A 94 8.56 5.41 -1.16
CA PRO A 94 9.22 6.33 -0.23
C PRO A 94 8.74 7.79 -0.38
N GLU A 95 8.49 8.23 -1.61
CA GLU A 95 7.94 9.57 -1.87
C GLU A 95 6.51 9.69 -1.35
N LEU A 96 5.67 8.66 -1.53
CA LEU A 96 4.33 8.61 -0.96
C LEU A 96 4.38 8.67 0.57
N LEU A 97 5.28 7.91 1.22
CA LEU A 97 5.42 7.94 2.67
C LEU A 97 5.85 9.34 3.16
N ASN A 98 6.80 10.00 2.48
CA ASN A 98 7.21 11.36 2.82
C ASN A 98 6.05 12.36 2.71
N ARG A 99 5.10 12.16 1.80
CA ARG A 99 3.90 13.01 1.69
C ARG A 99 2.88 12.69 2.77
N LEU A 100 2.70 11.40 3.07
CA LEU A 100 1.81 10.89 4.11
C LEU A 100 2.14 11.50 5.48
N THR A 101 3.44 11.62 5.79
CA THR A 101 3.95 12.18 7.06
C THR A 101 4.14 13.69 7.04
N GLY A 102 3.77 14.38 5.96
CA GLY A 102 3.97 15.83 5.82
C GLY A 102 5.43 16.26 5.69
N SER A 103 6.37 15.33 5.52
CA SER A 103 7.80 15.61 5.31
C SER A 103 8.11 16.17 3.91
N SER A 104 7.14 16.11 3.00
CA SER A 104 7.21 16.66 1.64
C SER A 104 5.88 17.24 1.21
N HIS A 105 5.90 18.04 0.14
CA HIS A 105 4.73 18.73 -0.38
C HIS A 105 3.64 17.75 -0.86
N ARG A 106 2.41 17.97 -0.40
CA ARG A 106 1.19 17.30 -0.86
C ARG A 106 0.53 18.14 -1.96
N PHE A 107 0.05 17.49 -3.01
CA PHE A 107 -0.54 18.18 -4.17
C PHE A 107 -2.02 18.54 -4.02
N GLU A 108 -2.70 17.93 -3.04
CA GLU A 108 -4.11 18.16 -2.75
C GLU A 108 -4.27 18.38 -1.24
N ASP A 109 -5.04 19.40 -0.87
CA ASP A 109 -5.30 19.76 0.54
C ASP A 109 -6.56 19.09 1.08
N ASP A 110 -7.49 18.70 0.19
CA ASP A 110 -8.73 18.00 0.49
C ASP A 110 -8.52 16.48 0.50
N CYS A 111 -7.49 15.99 1.20
CA CYS A 111 -7.24 14.54 1.33
C CYS A 111 -7.01 14.13 2.79
N GLY A 112 -6.64 12.87 3.04
CA GLY A 112 -6.56 12.31 4.40
C GLY A 112 -5.60 13.09 5.32
N GLN A 113 -5.71 12.97 6.64
CA GLN A 113 -4.90 13.76 7.56
C GLN A 113 -3.40 13.42 7.46
N VAL A 114 -2.53 14.30 7.96
CA VAL A 114 -1.11 13.95 8.10
C VAL A 114 -1.00 12.86 9.16
N ILE A 115 -0.26 11.79 8.84
CA ILE A 115 -0.08 10.66 9.73
C ILE A 115 1.29 10.75 10.41
N GLU A 116 1.30 10.66 11.73
CA GLU A 116 2.53 10.50 12.50
C GLU A 116 2.93 9.02 12.50
N ILE A 117 4.19 8.74 12.15
CA ILE A 117 4.77 7.39 12.24
C ILE A 117 5.95 7.41 13.19
N THR A 118 6.14 6.30 13.91
CA THR A 118 7.31 6.12 14.77
C THR A 118 8.56 5.80 13.94
N GLU A 119 9.74 6.00 14.53
CA GLU A 119 10.99 5.62 13.88
C GLU A 119 11.09 4.08 13.69
N ALA A 120 10.42 3.29 14.53
CA ALA A 120 10.30 1.84 14.34
C ALA A 120 9.45 1.47 13.11
N GLN A 121 8.33 2.15 12.90
CA GLN A 121 7.48 1.99 11.73
C GLN A 121 8.20 2.43 10.44
N ASN A 122 8.96 3.54 10.50
CA ASN A 122 9.80 4.00 9.39
C ASN A 122 10.88 2.97 9.01
N ARG A 123 11.55 2.35 9.99
CA ARG A 123 12.50 1.26 9.73
C ARG A 123 11.80 0.04 9.12
N SER A 124 10.64 -0.35 9.66
CA SER A 124 9.84 -1.47 9.15
C SER A 124 9.45 -1.26 7.69
N PHE A 125 9.02 -0.04 7.34
CA PHE A 125 8.73 0.34 5.96
C PHE A 125 9.96 0.20 5.06
N LYS A 126 11.12 0.75 5.46
CA LYS A 126 12.36 0.67 4.68
C LYS A 126 12.76 -0.79 4.44
N SER A 127 12.77 -1.60 5.48
CA SER A 127 13.09 -3.03 5.39
C SER A 127 12.13 -3.77 4.47
N LEU A 128 10.82 -3.57 4.61
CA LEU A 128 9.84 -4.21 3.72
C LEU A 128 9.98 -3.74 2.27
N HIS A 129 10.22 -2.45 2.06
CA HIS A 129 10.41 -1.85 0.73
C HIS A 129 11.64 -2.42 0.02
N ASP A 130 12.77 -2.52 0.72
CA ASP A 130 14.01 -3.07 0.18
C ASP A 130 13.83 -4.55 -0.17
N LEU A 131 13.25 -5.34 0.74
CA LEU A 131 12.90 -6.74 0.47
C LEU A 131 11.99 -6.88 -0.75
N ARG A 132 10.96 -6.03 -0.86
CA ARG A 132 10.07 -6.01 -2.02
C ARG A 132 10.83 -5.75 -3.31
N ASN A 133 11.76 -4.79 -3.32
CA ASN A 133 12.55 -4.45 -4.49
C ASN A 133 13.40 -5.65 -4.93
N GLU A 134 14.06 -6.31 -3.98
CA GLU A 134 14.86 -7.51 -4.24
C GLU A 134 14.03 -8.70 -4.74
N PHE A 135 12.79 -8.87 -4.26
CA PHE A 135 11.89 -9.94 -4.71
C PHE A 135 11.24 -9.67 -6.07
N THR A 136 11.09 -8.39 -6.46
CA THR A 136 10.47 -7.96 -7.73
C THR A 136 11.51 -7.90 -8.84
N HIS A 137 12.67 -7.30 -8.58
CA HIS A 137 13.78 -7.14 -9.52
C HIS A 137 14.85 -8.19 -9.24
N PHE A 138 14.45 -9.47 -9.25
CA PHE A 138 15.32 -10.56 -8.83
C PHE A 138 16.42 -10.82 -9.86
N HIS A 139 17.61 -10.29 -9.61
CA HIS A 139 18.82 -10.56 -10.40
C HIS A 139 19.40 -11.96 -10.06
N PRO A 140 20.24 -12.56 -10.91
CA PRO A 140 20.87 -13.86 -10.63
C PRO A 140 21.67 -13.83 -9.31
N LYS A 141 21.06 -14.33 -8.23
CA LYS A 141 21.65 -14.39 -6.90
C LYS A 141 21.02 -15.50 -6.05
N GLY A 142 21.73 -15.93 -5.03
CA GLY A 142 21.21 -16.70 -3.91
C GLY A 142 21.42 -15.91 -2.62
N TRP A 143 20.41 -15.86 -1.76
CA TRP A 143 20.48 -15.16 -0.48
C TRP A 143 19.43 -15.72 0.48
N SER A 144 19.70 -15.58 1.77
CA SER A 144 18.77 -15.95 2.84
C SER A 144 18.28 -14.68 3.53
N VAL A 145 17.00 -14.65 3.88
CA VAL A 145 16.37 -13.57 4.62
C VAL A 145 15.86 -14.14 5.93
N GLU A 146 16.13 -13.45 7.03
CA GLU A 146 15.61 -13.85 8.33
C GLU A 146 14.09 -13.68 8.38
N ILE A 147 13.37 -14.72 8.82
CA ILE A 147 11.91 -14.67 8.93
C ILE A 147 11.47 -13.63 9.97
N ALA A 148 12.21 -13.48 11.07
CA ALA A 148 11.92 -12.46 12.09
C ALA A 148 11.91 -11.05 11.48
N LEU A 149 12.89 -10.71 10.64
CA LEU A 149 12.94 -9.45 9.91
C LEU A 149 11.69 -9.22 9.06
N ILE A 150 11.23 -10.24 8.32
CA ILE A 150 10.02 -10.14 7.50
C ILE A 150 8.79 -9.89 8.38
N ARG A 151 8.65 -10.63 9.48
CA ARG A 151 7.51 -10.50 10.40
C ARG A 151 7.46 -9.13 11.07
N GLU A 152 8.58 -8.65 11.60
CA GLU A 152 8.69 -7.33 12.22
C GLU A 152 8.38 -6.23 11.21
N SER A 153 8.95 -6.31 10.00
CA SER A 153 8.71 -5.33 8.94
C SER A 153 7.25 -5.32 8.49
N THR A 154 6.63 -6.49 8.35
CA THR A 154 5.22 -6.65 7.98
C THR A 154 4.32 -6.09 9.09
N SER A 155 4.62 -6.35 10.36
CA SER A 155 3.86 -5.84 11.50
C SER A 155 3.90 -4.31 11.57
N GLY A 156 5.09 -3.71 11.47
CA GLY A 156 5.22 -2.26 11.51
C GLY A 156 4.55 -1.56 10.31
N VAL A 157 4.53 -2.20 9.14
CA VAL A 157 3.80 -1.68 7.97
C VAL A 157 2.28 -1.84 8.13
N LEU A 158 1.81 -2.94 8.70
CA LEU A 158 0.39 -3.15 9.00
C LEU A 158 -0.14 -2.07 9.95
N GLU A 159 0.64 -1.65 10.95
CA GLU A 159 0.26 -0.55 11.85
C GLU A 159 0.10 0.80 11.13
N ILE A 160 0.97 1.10 10.17
CA ILE A 160 0.83 2.30 9.32
C ILE A 160 -0.47 2.20 8.52
N LEU A 161 -0.73 1.04 7.91
CA LEU A 161 -1.95 0.80 7.13
C LEU A 161 -3.21 0.90 7.99
N ASP A 162 -3.20 0.33 9.20
CA ASP A 162 -4.30 0.43 10.17
C ASP A 162 -4.55 1.89 10.58
N THR A 163 -3.49 2.70 10.69
CA THR A 163 -3.62 4.14 10.93
C THR A 163 -4.26 4.87 9.74
N ILE A 164 -3.87 4.52 8.50
CA ILE A 164 -4.53 5.02 7.28
C ILE A 164 -6.01 4.60 7.26
N ALA A 165 -6.32 3.34 7.57
CA ALA A 165 -7.67 2.80 7.52
C ALA A 165 -8.65 3.48 8.49
N LYS A 166 -8.15 3.98 9.62
CA LYS A 166 -8.93 4.75 10.60
C LYS A 166 -9.21 6.19 10.16
N ASP A 167 -8.49 6.70 9.16
CA ASP A 167 -8.80 8.01 8.60
C ASP A 167 -10.11 7.93 7.80
N PRO A 168 -11.02 8.91 7.95
CA PRO A 168 -12.31 8.89 7.24
C PRO A 168 -12.20 9.07 5.72
N TRP A 169 -11.04 9.48 5.19
CA TRP A 169 -10.84 9.81 3.78
C TRP A 169 -10.59 8.63 2.82
N PRO A 170 -9.53 7.81 2.99
CA PRO A 170 -9.03 6.90 1.94
C PRO A 170 -10.10 5.93 1.42
N PHE A 171 -10.90 5.39 2.33
CA PHE A 171 -11.87 4.32 2.04
C PHE A 171 -13.33 4.78 2.10
N ARG A 172 -13.59 6.11 2.03
CA ARG A 172 -14.94 6.70 2.11
C ARG A 172 -15.92 6.21 1.04
N HIS A 173 -15.41 5.76 -0.11
CA HIS A 173 -16.21 5.29 -1.24
C HIS A 173 -16.39 3.77 -1.28
N MET A 174 -15.77 3.02 -0.36
CA MET A 174 -16.05 1.59 -0.24
C MET A 174 -17.48 1.34 0.26
N ALA A 175 -18.06 0.21 -0.11
CA ALA A 175 -19.27 -0.28 0.51
C ALA A 175 -18.97 -0.72 1.97
N GLU A 176 -20.01 -0.76 2.79
CA GLU A 176 -19.86 -1.13 4.21
C GLU A 176 -19.32 -2.55 4.41
N SER A 177 -19.72 -3.48 3.53
CA SER A 177 -19.20 -4.85 3.52
C SER A 177 -17.71 -4.90 3.18
N GLU A 178 -17.24 -4.05 2.28
CA GLU A 178 -15.84 -4.00 1.86
C GLU A 178 -14.97 -3.39 2.96
N ARG A 179 -15.45 -2.33 3.63
CA ARG A 179 -14.78 -1.76 4.82
C ARG A 179 -14.68 -2.78 5.94
N SER A 180 -15.78 -3.49 6.22
CA SER A 180 -15.80 -4.56 7.23
C SER A 180 -14.81 -5.68 6.89
N ALA A 181 -14.68 -6.04 5.61
CA ALA A 181 -13.72 -7.03 5.14
C ALA A 181 -12.28 -6.53 5.32
N LEU A 182 -11.99 -5.29 4.93
CA LEU A 182 -10.68 -4.65 5.10
C LEU A 182 -10.24 -4.67 6.58
N ASP A 183 -11.10 -4.22 7.49
CA ASP A 183 -10.84 -4.24 8.93
C ASP A 183 -10.62 -5.66 9.45
N SER A 184 -11.39 -6.63 8.94
CA SER A 184 -11.24 -8.03 9.32
C SER A 184 -9.91 -8.62 8.86
N ARG A 185 -9.42 -8.26 7.65
CA ARG A 185 -8.13 -8.73 7.14
C ARG A 185 -6.97 -8.09 7.91
N ILE A 186 -7.06 -6.80 8.26
CA ILE A 186 -6.05 -6.13 9.10
C ILE A 186 -5.89 -6.87 10.43
N ARG A 187 -7.00 -7.17 11.13
CA ARG A 187 -6.97 -7.91 12.40
C ARG A 187 -6.37 -9.31 12.25
N GLU A 188 -6.84 -10.06 11.27
CA GLU A 188 -6.37 -11.43 11.01
C GLU A 188 -4.86 -11.48 10.73
N ILE A 189 -4.34 -10.56 9.92
CA ILE A 189 -2.89 -10.48 9.66
C ILE A 189 -2.13 -10.21 10.96
N GLY A 190 -2.62 -9.29 11.81
CA GLY A 190 -2.03 -9.00 13.11
C GLY A 190 -2.00 -10.22 14.05
N GLU A 191 -3.07 -11.01 14.07
CA GLU A 191 -3.16 -12.26 14.84
C GLU A 191 -2.17 -13.32 14.31
N LEU A 192 -2.11 -13.52 13.00
CA LEU A 192 -1.18 -14.44 12.35
C LEU A 192 0.29 -14.05 12.59
N LEU A 193 0.60 -12.75 12.62
CA LEU A 193 1.91 -12.22 12.98
C LEU A 193 2.23 -12.36 14.49
N SER A 194 1.23 -12.52 15.35
CA SER A 194 1.44 -12.72 16.79
C SER A 194 1.59 -14.20 17.16
N CYS A 195 0.85 -15.11 16.52
CA CYS A 195 0.76 -16.52 16.91
C CYS A 195 2.04 -17.36 16.75
N SER A 196 3.06 -16.94 16.00
CA SER A 196 4.27 -17.77 15.77
C SER A 196 5.44 -17.50 16.72
N GLN A 197 5.23 -16.77 17.82
CA GLN A 197 6.22 -16.62 18.91
C GLN A 197 6.47 -17.94 19.68
N ASN A 198 5.66 -18.99 19.43
CA ASN A 198 5.79 -20.30 20.06
C ASN A 198 6.28 -21.35 19.05
N HIS A 199 7.58 -21.40 18.78
CA HIS A 199 8.22 -22.65 18.40
C HIS A 199 9.28 -23.00 19.44
N PRO A 200 9.12 -24.10 20.21
CA PRO A 200 10.21 -24.67 20.98
C PRO A 200 11.28 -25.16 20.00
N GLY A 201 12.55 -24.93 20.35
CA GLY A 201 13.69 -25.10 19.46
C GLY A 201 13.80 -26.44 18.73
N GLY A 202 14.45 -26.36 17.58
CA GLY A 202 15.18 -27.48 16.99
C GLY A 202 16.63 -27.46 17.46
#